data_AF-A0A6P2XYM0-F1
#
_entry.id   AF-A0A6P2XYM0-F1
#
_cell.length_a   1.000
_cell.length_b   1.000
_cell.length_c   1.000
_cell.angle_alpha   90.00
_cell.angle_beta   90.00
_cell.angle_gamma   90.00
#
_symmetry.space_group_name_H-M   'P 1'
#
loop_
_entity.id
_entity.type
_entity.pdbx_description
1 polymer ?
#
loop_
_entity_poly.entity_id
_entity_poly.type
_entity_poly.pdbx_seq_one_letter_code
_entity_poly.pdbx_strand_id
1 'polypeptide(L)'
;MFTPTVGTIVTALMVIACIGSLLGWQFTVAQVFKSSADVGYFLPVFARATRTGTPIVGMLILLVAQVALALMTISPELSSQFQKIVDLAVVTNLVPYVMSMAALITIQKVAKVPPAKALLTNVIAMVATAYSFYALFSSGEQALMLGGLCVFLGWTLFGFVSARFYQMEVDAHVKEPGKSLQA
;
A
#
# COMPACT_ATOMS: atom_id res chain seq x y z
N MET A 1 -38.26 -9.54 9.63
CA MET A 1 -36.89 -8.99 9.61
C MET A 1 -35.88 -10.01 9.06
N PHE A 2 -36.01 -11.31 9.34
CA PHE A 2 -35.20 -12.37 8.73
C PHE A 2 -36.02 -13.26 7.78
N THR A 3 -36.63 -12.67 6.75
CA THR A 3 -37.26 -13.46 5.68
C THR A 3 -36.22 -13.85 4.62
N PRO A 4 -36.34 -15.03 3.97
CA PRO A 4 -35.40 -15.46 2.93
C PRO A 4 -35.17 -14.41 1.84
N THR A 5 -36.22 -13.67 1.46
CA THR A 5 -36.15 -12.56 0.50
C THR A 5 -35.24 -11.42 0.95
N VAL A 6 -35.28 -11.03 2.23
CA VAL A 6 -34.39 -9.99 2.78
C VAL A 6 -32.95 -10.49 2.81
N GLY A 7 -32.74 -11.78 3.13
CA GLY A 7 -31.42 -12.42 3.05
C GLY A 7 -30.83 -12.33 1.64
N THR A 8 -31.59 -12.71 0.61
CA THR A 8 -31.15 -12.62 -0.79
C THR A 8 -30.82 -11.19 -1.21
N ILE A 9 -31.61 -10.20 -0.79
CA ILE A 9 -31.34 -8.78 -1.06
C ILE A 9 -30.02 -8.36 -0.43
N VAL A 10 -29.79 -8.69 0.85
CA VAL A 10 -28.54 -8.37 1.54
C VAL A 10 -27.35 -9.04 0.85
N THR A 11 -27.45 -10.32 0.47
CA THR A 11 -26.38 -11.01 -0.27
C THR A 11 -26.09 -10.33 -1.60
N ALA A 12 -27.11 -9.91 -2.36
CA ALA A 12 -26.92 -9.18 -3.61
C ALA A 12 -26.20 -7.84 -3.39
N LEU A 13 -26.57 -7.09 -2.36
CA LEU A 13 -25.89 -5.84 -1.99
C LEU A 13 -24.44 -6.07 -1.57
N MET A 14 -24.16 -7.15 -0.82
CA MET A 14 -22.79 -7.52 -0.45
C MET A 14 -21.93 -7.83 -1.68
N VAL A 15 -22.47 -8.56 -2.66
CA VAL A 15 -21.75 -8.85 -3.92
C VAL A 15 -21.44 -7.56 -4.68
N ILE A 16 -22.40 -6.63 -4.79
CA ILE A 16 -22.18 -5.33 -5.44
C ILE A 16 -21.09 -4.53 -4.70
N ALA A 17 -21.12 -4.51 -3.37
CA ALA A 17 -20.11 -3.83 -2.55
C ALA A 17 -18.71 -4.43 -2.75
N CYS A 18 -18.58 -5.76 -2.82
CA CYS A 18 -17.32 -6.43 -3.11
C CYS A 18 -16.78 -6.12 -4.50
N ILE A 19 -17.64 -6.08 -5.54
CA ILE A 19 -17.24 -5.68 -6.89
C ILE A 19 -16.74 -4.23 -6.91
N GLY A 20 -17.45 -3.32 -6.24
CA GLY A 20 -17.03 -1.92 -6.12
C GLY A 20 -15.67 -1.77 -5.44
N SER A 21 -15.47 -2.49 -4.33
CA SER A 21 -14.19 -2.52 -3.60
C SER A 21 -13.05 -3.05 -4.48
N LEU A 22 -13.28 -4.16 -5.20
CA LEU A 22 -12.29 -4.75 -6.10
C LEU A 22 -11.83 -3.77 -7.17
N LEU A 23 -12.78 -3.06 -7.81
CA LEU A 23 -12.47 -2.05 -8.81
C LEU A 23 -11.66 -0.88 -8.21
N GLY A 24 -12.05 -0.39 -7.03
CA GLY A 24 -11.35 0.69 -6.35
C GLY A 24 -9.90 0.32 -5.99
N TRP A 25 -9.70 -0.88 -5.45
CA TRP A 25 -8.36 -1.38 -5.14
C TRP A 25 -7.52 -1.62 -6.40
N GLN A 26 -8.11 -2.12 -7.48
CA GLN A 26 -7.38 -2.35 -8.72
C GLN A 26 -6.75 -1.06 -9.27
N PHE A 27 -7.52 0.04 -9.29
CA PHE A 27 -7.01 1.34 -9.73
C PHE A 27 -6.00 1.93 -8.75
N THR A 28 -6.28 1.85 -7.45
CA THR A 28 -5.39 2.40 -6.42
C THR A 28 -4.01 1.74 -6.47
N VAL A 29 -3.98 0.41 -6.51
CA VAL A 29 -2.72 -0.35 -6.58
C VAL A 29 -1.96 -0.03 -7.86
N ALA A 30 -2.64 0.01 -9.01
CA ALA A 30 -2.00 0.35 -10.28
C ALA A 30 -1.40 1.77 -10.28
N GLN A 31 -2.05 2.73 -9.63
CA GLN A 31 -1.52 4.09 -9.48
C GLN A 31 -0.32 4.16 -8.53
N VAL A 32 -0.27 3.33 -7.47
CA VAL A 32 0.90 3.22 -6.59
C VAL A 32 2.11 2.70 -7.36
N PHE A 33 1.93 1.66 -8.17
CA PHE A 33 3.02 1.15 -9.01
C PHE A 33 3.44 2.14 -10.10
N LYS A 34 2.48 2.83 -10.71
CA LYS A 34 2.77 3.87 -11.69
C LYS A 34 3.56 5.02 -11.08
N SER A 35 3.09 5.62 -9.98
CA SER A 35 3.77 6.74 -9.33
C SER A 35 5.17 6.34 -8.86
N SER A 36 5.33 5.12 -8.34
CA SER A 36 6.64 4.57 -7.97
C SER A 36 7.56 4.41 -9.19
N ALA A 37 7.03 3.96 -10.32
CA ALA A 37 7.80 3.81 -11.56
C ALA A 37 8.14 5.16 -12.22
N ASP A 38 7.25 6.15 -12.15
CA ASP A 38 7.46 7.51 -12.66
C ASP A 38 8.62 8.20 -11.92
N VAL A 39 8.75 7.95 -10.60
CA VAL A 39 9.88 8.45 -9.81
C VAL A 39 11.14 7.59 -10.02
N GLY A 40 11.03 6.39 -10.61
CA GLY A 40 12.16 5.50 -10.88
C GLY A 40 12.41 4.44 -9.81
N TYR A 41 11.57 4.35 -8.77
CA TYR A 41 11.65 3.33 -7.72
C TYR A 41 11.22 1.94 -8.19
N PHE A 42 10.50 1.86 -9.32
CA PHE A 42 9.95 0.62 -9.82
C PHE A 42 10.23 0.40 -11.31
N LEU A 43 9.88 -0.78 -11.83
CA LEU A 43 10.17 -1.17 -13.21
C LEU A 43 9.52 -0.20 -14.22
N PRO A 44 10.24 0.27 -15.26
CA PRO A 44 9.73 1.26 -16.23
C PRO A 44 8.46 0.84 -16.97
N VAL A 45 8.18 -0.46 -17.03
CA VAL A 45 6.95 -0.99 -17.65
C VAL A 45 5.67 -0.48 -16.96
N PHE A 46 5.73 -0.19 -15.65
CA PHE A 46 4.60 0.32 -14.87
C PHE A 46 4.40 1.83 -15.03
N ALA A 47 5.40 2.57 -15.54
CA ALA A 47 5.26 4.01 -15.84
C ALA A 47 4.39 4.28 -17.08
N ARG A 48 4.25 3.28 -17.97
CA ARG A 48 3.47 3.39 -19.21
C ARG A 48 1.99 3.64 -18.91
N ALA A 49 1.50 4.79 -19.35
CA ALA A 49 0.12 5.21 -19.18
C ALA A 49 -0.52 5.60 -20.53
N THR A 50 -1.84 5.51 -20.60
CA THR A 50 -2.62 6.04 -21.72
C THR A 50 -2.63 7.57 -21.74
N ARG A 51 -3.22 8.18 -22.78
CA ARG A 51 -3.45 9.64 -22.85
C ARG A 51 -4.23 10.21 -21.66
N THR A 52 -5.03 9.38 -21.00
CA THR A 52 -5.81 9.74 -19.81
C THR A 52 -5.07 9.47 -18.49
N GLY A 53 -3.80 9.07 -18.54
CA GLY A 53 -2.99 8.74 -17.36
C GLY A 53 -3.26 7.37 -16.76
N THR A 54 -4.01 6.49 -17.44
CA THR A 54 -4.37 5.16 -16.91
C THR A 54 -3.27 4.12 -17.19
N PRO A 55 -2.70 3.46 -16.17
CA PRO A 55 -1.64 2.45 -16.34
C PRO A 55 -2.18 1.07 -16.75
N ILE A 56 -2.74 0.94 -17.95
CA ILE A 56 -3.39 -0.31 -18.42
C ILE A 56 -2.42 -1.51 -18.40
N VAL A 57 -1.17 -1.31 -18.83
CA VAL A 57 -0.16 -2.40 -18.85
C VAL A 57 0.12 -2.90 -17.43
N GLY A 58 0.28 -1.99 -16.47
CA GLY A 58 0.45 -2.34 -15.06
C GLY A 58 -0.77 -3.07 -14.49
N MET A 59 -1.98 -2.62 -14.83
CA MET A 59 -3.22 -3.27 -14.40
C MET A 59 -3.34 -4.72 -14.92
N LEU A 60 -2.94 -4.99 -16.17
CA LEU A 60 -2.96 -6.33 -16.74
C LEU A 60 -1.93 -7.26 -16.09
N ILE A 61 -0.72 -6.76 -15.81
CA ILE A 61 0.30 -7.54 -15.09
C ILE A 61 -0.20 -7.93 -13.70
N LEU A 62 -0.78 -6.96 -12.97
CA LEU A 62 -1.37 -7.20 -11.65
C LEU A 62 -2.52 -8.22 -11.73
N LEU A 63 -3.40 -8.09 -12.73
CA LEU A 63 -4.50 -9.03 -12.93
C LEU A 63 -4.00 -10.47 -13.12
N VAL A 64 -3.00 -10.68 -13.98
CA VAL A 64 -2.41 -12.01 -14.21
C VAL A 64 -1.81 -12.56 -12.91
N ALA A 65 -1.09 -11.74 -12.15
CA ALA A 65 -0.52 -12.15 -10.87
C ALA A 65 -1.61 -12.50 -9.84
N GLN A 66 -2.66 -11.68 -9.73
CA GLN A 66 -3.79 -11.90 -8.83
C GLN A 66 -4.56 -13.18 -9.19
N VAL A 67 -4.81 -13.43 -10.48
CA VAL A 67 -5.46 -14.67 -10.93
C VAL A 67 -4.59 -15.89 -10.64
N ALA A 68 -3.28 -15.81 -10.88
CA ALA A 68 -2.36 -16.90 -10.55
C ALA A 68 -2.36 -17.21 -9.05
N LEU A 69 -2.31 -16.19 -8.18
CA LEU A 69 -2.42 -16.34 -6.73
C LEU A 69 -3.77 -16.94 -6.32
N ALA A 70 -4.88 -16.48 -6.91
CA ALA A 70 -6.20 -17.01 -6.62
C ALA A 70 -6.31 -18.51 -6.94
N LEU A 71 -5.72 -18.95 -8.07
CA LEU A 71 -5.67 -20.37 -8.44
C LEU A 71 -4.81 -21.19 -7.48
N MET A 72 -3.73 -20.62 -6.94
CA MET A 72 -2.88 -21.27 -5.94
C MET A 72 -3.53 -21.41 -4.55
N THR A 73 -4.60 -20.65 -4.28
CA THR A 73 -5.35 -20.69 -3.00
C THR A 73 -6.56 -21.63 -2.99
N ILE A 74 -6.73 -22.45 -4.04
CA ILE A 74 -7.81 -23.45 -4.11
C ILE A 74 -7.39 -24.67 -3.26
N SER A 75 -7.65 -24.63 -1.96
CA SER A 75 -7.37 -25.73 -1.02
C SER A 75 -8.54 -25.94 -0.05
N PRO A 76 -8.84 -27.18 0.38
CA PRO A 76 -9.96 -27.50 1.28
C PRO A 76 -9.91 -26.82 2.67
N GLU A 77 -8.76 -26.26 3.08
CA GLU A 77 -8.60 -25.42 4.29
C GLU A 77 -8.82 -23.92 4.02
N LEU A 78 -9.80 -23.60 3.16
CA LEU A 78 -10.04 -22.24 2.65
C LEU A 78 -10.22 -21.23 3.78
N SER A 79 -10.94 -21.57 4.85
CA SER A 79 -11.21 -20.66 5.98
C SER A 79 -9.94 -20.30 6.76
N SER A 80 -9.05 -21.26 7.02
CA SER A 80 -7.78 -21.00 7.73
C SER A 80 -6.81 -20.20 6.85
N GLN A 81 -6.72 -20.53 5.56
CA GLN A 81 -5.89 -19.79 4.61
C GLN A 81 -6.40 -18.36 4.41
N PHE A 82 -7.72 -18.18 4.29
CA PHE A 82 -8.35 -16.88 4.18
C PHE A 82 -8.03 -16.01 5.39
N GLN A 83 -8.16 -16.53 6.61
CA GLN A 83 -7.84 -15.77 7.82
C GLN A 83 -6.37 -15.32 7.84
N LYS A 84 -5.44 -16.21 7.49
CA LYS A 84 -4.00 -15.85 7.39
C LYS A 84 -3.74 -14.76 6.35
N ILE A 85 -4.40 -14.82 5.20
CA ILE A 85 -4.28 -13.80 4.16
C ILE A 85 -4.86 -12.46 4.65
N VAL A 86 -6.00 -12.48 5.34
CA VAL A 86 -6.62 -11.28 5.92
C VAL A 86 -5.71 -10.66 6.98
N ASP A 87 -5.19 -11.44 7.92
CA ASP A 87 -4.31 -10.96 8.98
C ASP A 87 -3.01 -10.37 8.40
N LEU A 88 -2.42 -11.05 7.41
CA LEU A 88 -1.25 -10.53 6.69
C LEU A 88 -1.58 -9.24 5.92
N ALA A 89 -2.73 -9.17 5.27
CA ALA A 89 -3.18 -7.98 4.55
C ALA A 89 -3.32 -6.77 5.49
N VAL A 90 -3.82 -6.98 6.72
CA VAL A 90 -3.88 -5.93 7.75
C VAL A 90 -2.48 -5.39 8.03
N VAL A 91 -1.50 -6.27 8.31
CA VAL A 91 -0.12 -5.85 8.58
C VAL A 91 0.48 -5.07 7.41
N THR A 92 0.32 -5.56 6.19
CA THR A 92 0.89 -4.89 4.99
C THR A 92 0.29 -3.52 4.71
N ASN A 93 -0.97 -3.27 5.09
CA ASN A 93 -1.61 -1.96 4.93
C ASN A 93 -1.29 -1.00 6.08
N LEU A 94 -1.05 -1.52 7.30
CA LEU A 94 -0.76 -0.66 8.46
C LEU A 94 0.66 -0.08 8.42
N VAL A 95 1.63 -0.79 7.84
CA VAL A 95 3.00 -0.27 7.67
C VAL A 95 3.02 1.10 6.95
N PRO A 96 2.46 1.26 5.73
CA PRO A 96 2.44 2.56 5.06
C PRO A 96 1.61 3.61 5.81
N TYR A 97 0.60 3.21 6.60
CA TYR A 97 -0.15 4.15 7.44
C TYR A 97 0.73 4.75 8.53
N VAL A 98 1.46 3.90 9.27
CA VAL A 98 2.41 4.35 10.31
C VAL A 98 3.49 5.25 9.70
N MET A 99 4.04 4.88 8.56
CA MET A 99 5.02 5.71 7.84
C MET A 99 4.44 7.07 7.42
N SER A 100 3.20 7.09 6.92
CA SER A 100 2.52 8.33 6.52
C SER A 100 2.27 9.26 7.71
N MET A 101 1.88 8.70 8.84
CA MET A 101 1.67 9.46 10.08
C MET A 101 2.99 10.00 10.65
N ALA A 102 4.09 9.24 10.55
CA ALA A 102 5.42 9.70 10.93
C ALA A 102 5.90 10.85 10.03
N ALA A 103 5.67 10.76 8.72
CA ALA A 103 6.04 11.81 7.76
C ALA A 103 5.21 13.09 7.89
N LEU A 104 4.00 13.02 8.48
CA LEU A 104 3.05 14.13 8.54
C LEU A 104 3.66 15.40 9.14
N ILE A 105 4.37 15.29 10.27
CA ILE A 105 4.97 16.45 10.96
C ILE A 105 6.00 17.13 10.06
N THR A 106 6.82 16.34 9.35
CA THR A 106 7.83 16.85 8.41
C THR A 106 7.16 17.56 7.25
N ILE A 107 6.14 16.96 6.65
CA ILE A 107 5.38 17.54 5.53
C ILE A 107 4.72 18.87 5.96
N GLN A 108 4.09 18.91 7.13
CA GLN A 108 3.46 20.13 7.66
C GLN A 108 4.46 21.27 7.87
N LYS A 109 5.66 20.97 8.37
CA LYS A 109 6.73 21.96 8.55
C LYS A 109 7.20 22.53 7.21
N VAL A 110 7.44 21.66 6.22
CA VAL A 110 7.84 22.07 4.87
C VAL A 110 6.75 22.90 4.18
N ALA A 111 5.49 22.50 4.34
CA ALA A 111 4.33 23.19 3.79
C ALA A 111 3.91 24.46 4.56
N LYS A 112 4.63 24.82 5.65
CA LYS A 112 4.36 26.01 6.49
C LYS A 112 2.91 26.07 7.02
N VAL A 113 2.36 24.94 7.42
CA VAL A 113 0.98 24.84 7.93
C VAL A 113 0.84 25.61 9.26
N PRO A 114 -0.23 26.40 9.48
CA PRO A 114 -0.46 27.10 10.73
C PRO A 114 -0.47 26.15 11.95
N PRO A 115 0.17 26.52 13.07
CA PRO A 115 0.37 25.63 14.21
C PRO A 115 -0.94 25.16 14.84
N ALA A 116 -1.99 25.99 14.84
CA ALA A 116 -3.30 25.62 15.37
C ALA A 116 -3.96 24.48 14.56
N LYS A 117 -3.80 24.46 13.23
CA LYS A 117 -4.33 23.39 12.37
C LYS A 117 -3.44 22.13 12.40
N ALA A 118 -2.13 22.34 12.50
CA ALA A 118 -1.16 21.26 12.64
C ALA A 118 -1.35 20.48 13.95
N LEU A 119 -1.65 21.17 15.06
CA LEU A 119 -1.87 20.51 16.36
C LEU A 119 -3.03 19.51 16.30
N LEU A 120 -4.18 19.90 15.75
CA LEU A 120 -5.34 19.01 15.63
C LEU A 120 -5.02 17.78 14.78
N THR A 121 -4.39 17.99 13.62
CA THR A 121 -4.02 16.89 12.72
C THR A 121 -2.96 15.97 13.34
N ASN A 122 -2.02 16.51 14.12
CA ASN A 122 -1.01 15.72 14.83
C ASN A 122 -1.61 14.89 15.96
N VAL A 123 -2.57 15.44 16.72
CA VAL A 123 -3.31 14.66 17.73
C VAL A 123 -4.07 13.51 17.08
N ILE A 124 -4.76 13.77 15.97
CA ILE A 124 -5.46 12.71 15.22
C ILE A 124 -4.46 11.66 14.71
N ALA A 125 -3.32 12.06 14.16
CA ALA A 125 -2.29 11.15 13.70
C ALA A 125 -1.70 10.29 14.84
N MET A 126 -1.53 10.86 16.04
CA MET A 126 -1.09 10.11 17.21
C MET A 126 -2.11 9.05 17.63
N VAL A 127 -3.40 9.39 17.67
CA VAL A 127 -4.47 8.43 17.97
C VAL A 127 -4.55 7.33 16.91
N ALA A 128 -4.47 7.70 15.63
CA ALA A 128 -4.47 6.75 14.53
C ALA A 128 -3.24 5.84 14.53
N THR A 129 -2.08 6.36 14.95
CA THR A 129 -0.85 5.58 15.13
C THR A 129 -1.02 4.58 16.28
N ALA A 130 -1.57 5.01 17.42
CA ALA A 130 -1.85 4.10 18.54
C ALA A 130 -2.83 2.98 18.14
N TYR A 131 -3.89 3.32 17.40
CA TYR A 131 -4.82 2.33 16.84
C TYR A 131 -4.14 1.36 15.87
N SER A 132 -3.25 1.86 15.01
CA SER A 132 -2.51 1.02 14.06
C SER A 132 -1.58 0.05 14.79
N PHE A 133 -0.91 0.47 15.86
CA PHE A 133 -0.11 -0.44 16.68
C PHE A 133 -0.97 -1.48 17.41
N TYR A 134 -2.13 -1.10 17.92
CA TYR A 134 -3.08 -2.05 18.51
C TYR A 134 -3.53 -3.10 17.49
N ALA A 135 -3.91 -2.68 16.28
CA ALA A 135 -4.33 -3.57 15.21
C ALA A 135 -3.19 -4.50 14.73
N LEU A 136 -1.95 -4.00 14.66
CA LEU A 136 -0.76 -4.81 14.38
C LEU A 136 -0.55 -5.89 15.45
N PHE A 137 -0.66 -5.52 16.72
CA PHE A 137 -0.53 -6.45 17.84
C PHE A 137 -1.63 -7.52 17.82
N SER A 138 -2.87 -7.15 17.46
CA SER A 138 -3.98 -8.10 17.38
C SER A 138 -3.96 -9.00 16.14
N SER A 139 -3.15 -8.69 15.12
CA SER A 139 -3.09 -9.46 13.86
C SER A 139 -2.36 -10.81 14.00
N GLY A 140 -1.75 -11.08 15.15
CA GLY A 140 -1.08 -12.34 15.45
C GLY A 140 0.41 -12.37 15.07
N GLU A 141 1.17 -13.18 15.80
CA GLU A 141 2.64 -13.24 15.70
C GLU A 141 3.11 -13.67 14.31
N GLN A 142 2.44 -14.64 13.69
CA GLN A 142 2.79 -15.14 12.37
C GLN A 142 2.63 -14.05 11.28
N ALA A 143 1.54 -13.28 11.35
CA ALA A 143 1.29 -12.19 10.40
C ALA A 143 2.33 -11.08 10.57
N LEU A 144 2.69 -10.74 11.82
CA LEU A 144 3.71 -9.73 12.10
C LEU A 144 5.10 -10.16 11.63
N MET A 145 5.47 -11.43 11.81
CA MET A 145 6.74 -11.98 11.34
C MET A 145 6.83 -11.94 9.81
N LEU A 146 5.80 -12.43 9.11
CA LEU A 146 5.76 -12.43 7.65
C LEU A 146 5.72 -11.00 7.08
N GLY A 147 4.91 -10.12 7.69
CA GLY A 147 4.85 -8.71 7.31
C GLY A 147 6.19 -8.00 7.51
N GLY A 148 6.86 -8.23 8.64
CA GLY A 148 8.20 -7.71 8.89
C GLY A 148 9.22 -8.19 7.85
N LEU A 149 9.20 -9.48 7.49
CA LEU A 149 10.06 -10.02 6.45
C LEU A 149 9.82 -9.33 5.10
N CYS A 150 8.55 -9.09 4.73
CA CYS A 150 8.20 -8.34 3.53
C CYS A 150 8.75 -6.91 3.54
N VAL A 151 8.71 -6.22 4.69
CA VAL A 151 9.30 -4.87 4.85
C VAL A 151 10.82 -4.90 4.66
N PHE A 152 11.52 -5.83 5.30
CA PHE A 152 12.97 -5.97 5.14
C PHE A 152 13.39 -6.34 3.72
N LEU A 153 12.62 -7.20 3.04
CA LEU A 153 12.82 -7.49 1.63
C LEU A 153 12.60 -6.24 0.78
N GLY A 154 11.56 -5.45 1.08
CA GLY A 154 11.29 -4.16 0.43
C GLY A 154 12.46 -3.18 0.57
N TRP A 155 13.02 -3.02 1.77
CA TRP A 155 14.21 -2.18 1.98
C TRP A 155 15.46 -2.72 1.27
N THR A 156 15.61 -4.04 1.21
CA THR A 156 16.72 -4.67 0.47
C THR A 156 16.62 -4.37 -1.03
N LEU A 157 15.42 -4.52 -1.60
CA LEU A 157 15.14 -4.16 -2.99
C LEU A 157 15.36 -2.66 -3.24
N PHE A 158 14.92 -1.81 -2.31
CA PHE A 158 15.18 -0.37 -2.37
C PHE A 158 16.68 -0.07 -2.39
N GLY A 159 17.50 -0.77 -1.62
CA GLY A 159 18.96 -0.60 -1.63
C GLY A 159 19.61 -0.88 -2.99
N PHE A 160 19.10 -1.84 -3.76
CA PHE A 160 19.58 -2.08 -5.13
C PHE A 160 19.14 -0.98 -6.10
N VAL A 161 17.96 -0.41 -5.88
CA VAL A 161 17.43 0.65 -6.74
C VAL A 161 18.04 2.01 -6.38
N SER A 162 18.34 2.29 -5.11
CA SER A 162 18.91 3.55 -4.62
C SER A 162 20.28 3.85 -5.24
N ALA A 163 21.06 2.82 -5.56
CA ALA A 163 22.32 2.98 -6.31
C ALA A 163 22.12 3.66 -7.68
N ARG A 164 20.98 3.41 -8.35
CA ARG A 164 20.64 4.07 -9.63
C ARG A 164 20.30 5.54 -9.43
N PHE A 165 19.64 5.88 -8.32
CA PHE A 165 19.32 7.26 -7.97
C PHE A 165 20.57 8.07 -7.64
N TYR A 166 21.50 7.49 -6.89
CA TYR A 166 22.79 8.13 -6.62
C TYR A 166 23.52 8.46 -7.93
N GLN A 167 23.56 7.52 -8.88
CA GLN A 167 24.17 7.76 -10.19
C GLN A 167 23.43 8.83 -10.99
N MET A 168 22.10 8.83 -11.00
CA MET A 168 21.30 9.86 -11.68
C MET A 168 21.52 11.27 -11.09
N GLU A 169 21.65 11.40 -9.77
CA GLU A 169 21.94 12.69 -9.13
C GLU A 169 23.36 13.20 -9.43
N VAL A 170 24.33 12.28 -9.51
CA VAL A 170 25.70 12.59 -9.95
C VAL A 170 25.69 13.08 -11.41
N ASP A 171 25.02 12.37 -12.31
CA ASP A 171 24.94 12.73 -13.73
C ASP A 171 24.19 14.06 -13.94
N ALA A 172 23.18 14.35 -13.10
CA ALA A 172 22.43 15.61 -13.12
C ALA A 172 23.15 16.80 -12.43
N HIS A 173 24.39 16.61 -11.97
CA HIS A 173 25.19 17.65 -11.29
C HIS A 173 24.47 18.30 -10.10
N VAL A 174 23.68 17.52 -9.37
CA VAL A 174 23.05 17.98 -8.12
C VAL A 174 24.17 18.34 -7.14
N LYS A 175 24.07 19.49 -6.46
CA LYS A 175 25.15 20.02 -5.59
C LYS A 175 25.63 19.04 -4.52
N GLU A 176 24.76 18.12 -4.07
CA GLU A 176 25.06 17.10 -3.05
C GLU A 176 24.31 15.79 -3.37
N PRO A 177 24.83 14.94 -4.28
CA PRO A 177 24.17 13.68 -4.63
C PRO A 177 24.17 12.73 -3.43
N GLY A 178 23.05 12.05 -3.20
CA GLY A 178 22.79 11.16 -2.08
C GLY A 178 22.24 11.84 -0.83
N LYS A 179 22.21 13.18 -0.74
CA LYS A 179 21.67 13.89 0.44
C LYS A 179 20.14 13.76 0.54
N SER A 180 19.46 13.58 -0.59
CA SER A 180 18.03 13.27 -0.69
C SER A 180 17.68 11.88 -0.13
N LEU A 181 18.63 10.94 -0.14
CA LEU A 181 18.50 9.56 0.36
C LEU A 181 18.86 9.42 1.85
N GLN A 182 19.40 10.47 2.47
CA GLN A 182 19.86 10.48 3.87
C GLN A 182 18.84 11.05 4.87
N ALA A 183 17.65 11.45 4.40
CA ALA A 183 16.60 12.11 5.20
C ALA A 183 15.46 11.18 5.60
#